data_AF-A0A7X9SYK6-F1
#
_entry.id   AF-A0A7X9SYK6-F1
#
_cell.length_a   1.000
_cell.length_b   1.000
_cell.length_c   1.000
_cell.angle_alpha   90.00
_cell.angle_beta   90.00
_cell.angle_gamma   90.00
#
_symmetry.space_group_name_H-M   'P 1'
#
loop_
_entity.id
_entity.type
_entity.pdbx_description
1 polymer ?
#
loop_
_entity_poly.entity_id
_entity_poly.type
_entity_poly.pdbx_seq_one_letter_code
_entity_poly.pdbx_strand_id
1 'polypeptide(L)'
;MSNDDVTGVDRAGEVAAADSRAASDPAIEVRDELENHRFALLVDDEYAGFAYYEKFTGMRDFTHTEIASAFEGRGLSKVLIQEALDQALAAGDEIVATCPAVRRFLRKNRDYARRVREA
;
A
#
# COMPACT_ATOMS: atom_id res chain seq x y z
N MET A 1 -15.13 -40.57 22.98
CA MET A 1 -15.95 -39.88 21.97
C MET A 1 -15.97 -38.42 22.38
N SER A 2 -14.85 -37.71 22.18
CA SER A 2 -14.50 -36.89 21.00
C SER A 2 -15.38 -35.67 20.85
N ASN A 3 -14.83 -34.53 21.26
CA ASN A 3 -14.64 -33.27 20.52
C ASN A 3 -14.58 -32.11 21.55
N ASP A 4 -13.84 -31.03 21.39
CA ASP A 4 -12.78 -30.65 20.47
C ASP A 4 -12.22 -29.34 21.02
N ASP A 5 -10.95 -29.13 20.77
CA ASP A 5 -10.24 -27.88 20.94
C ASP A 5 -10.91 -26.76 20.14
N VAL A 6 -11.27 -25.64 20.77
CA VAL A 6 -11.48 -24.39 20.05
C VAL A 6 -10.67 -23.31 20.74
N THR A 7 -9.49 -23.13 20.16
CA THR A 7 -8.57 -22.00 20.27
C THR A 7 -9.31 -20.66 20.13
N GLY A 8 -9.20 -19.83 21.16
CA GLY A 8 -9.56 -18.42 21.10
C GLY A 8 -8.61 -17.68 20.17
N VAL A 9 -9.05 -17.40 18.95
CA VAL A 9 -8.43 -16.42 18.06
C VAL A 9 -9.05 -15.06 18.39
N ASP A 10 -8.30 -14.27 19.14
CA ASP A 10 -8.55 -12.85 19.33
C ASP A 10 -8.29 -12.13 18.00
N ARG A 11 -9.39 -11.73 17.36
CA ARG A 11 -9.42 -10.79 16.24
C ARG A 11 -8.93 -9.43 16.70
N ALA A 12 -7.81 -8.99 16.16
CA ALA A 12 -7.47 -7.59 15.98
C ALA A 12 -7.05 -7.45 14.52
N GLY A 13 -7.89 -6.86 13.67
CA GLY A 13 -7.51 -5.62 13.01
C GLY A 13 -8.58 -5.25 11.99
N GLU A 14 -9.61 -4.55 12.46
CA GLU A 14 -10.54 -3.81 11.63
C GLU A 14 -9.79 -2.62 11.03
N VAL A 15 -9.49 -2.64 9.74
CA VAL A 15 -9.09 -1.44 9.01
C VAL A 15 -10.28 -0.94 8.19
N ALA A 16 -10.90 0.08 8.77
CA ALA A 16 -12.02 0.83 8.26
C ALA A 16 -11.67 1.55 6.94
N ALA A 17 -12.57 1.40 5.97
CA ALA A 17 -13.27 2.42 5.17
C ALA A 17 -12.46 3.65 4.67
N ALA A 18 -12.71 4.23 3.50
CA ALA A 18 -13.56 4.01 2.34
C ALA A 18 -13.28 5.22 1.44
N ASP A 19 -13.32 5.08 0.12
CA ASP A 19 -13.93 6.16 -0.68
C ASP A 19 -14.91 5.56 -1.67
N SER A 20 -16.14 6.02 -1.55
CA SER A 20 -17.25 5.56 -2.36
C SER A 20 -17.31 6.36 -3.65
N ARG A 21 -17.30 5.63 -4.77
CA ARG A 21 -18.12 5.83 -5.99
C ARG A 21 -17.44 6.50 -7.19
N ALA A 22 -16.85 5.65 -8.05
CA ALA A 22 -16.94 5.80 -9.50
C ALA A 22 -17.16 4.41 -10.14
N ALA A 23 -18.33 4.24 -10.76
CA ALA A 23 -18.78 3.01 -11.37
C ALA A 23 -18.19 2.84 -12.79
N SER A 24 -17.82 1.59 -13.10
CA SER A 24 -17.48 1.03 -14.43
C SER A 24 -16.00 0.87 -14.80
N ASP A 25 -15.09 1.19 -13.89
CA ASP A 25 -13.68 0.79 -13.94
C ASP A 25 -13.45 -0.36 -12.95
N PRO A 26 -12.47 -1.27 -13.19
CA PRO A 26 -12.17 -2.34 -12.24
C PRO A 26 -12.00 -1.74 -10.84
N ALA A 27 -12.58 -2.38 -9.83
CA ALA A 27 -12.55 -1.85 -8.46
C ALA A 27 -11.11 -1.93 -7.93
N ILE A 28 -10.36 -0.84 -8.05
CA ILE A 28 -8.99 -0.72 -7.54
C ILE A 28 -9.07 -0.19 -6.12
N GLU A 29 -8.53 -0.95 -5.16
CA GLU A 29 -8.48 -0.59 -3.76
C GLU A 29 -7.05 -0.76 -3.22
N VAL A 30 -6.59 0.17 -2.38
CA VAL A 30 -5.26 0.09 -1.75
C VAL A 30 -5.44 0.08 -0.24
N ARG A 31 -5.01 -1.02 0.40
CA ARG A 31 -5.12 -1.22 1.85
C ARG A 31 -3.74 -1.16 2.50
N ASP A 32 -3.63 -0.37 3.58
CA ASP A 32 -2.45 -0.35 4.46
C ASP A 32 -2.46 -1.55 5.42
N GLU A 33 -1.65 -2.57 5.14
CA GLU A 33 -1.45 -3.71 6.05
C GLU A 33 -0.30 -3.40 7.02
N LEU A 34 -0.61 -2.57 8.03
CA LEU A 34 0.34 -2.12 9.05
C LEU A 34 1.12 -3.26 9.73
N GLU A 35 0.46 -4.41 9.91
CA GLU A 35 0.98 -5.62 10.54
C GLU A 35 2.07 -6.28 9.69
N ASN A 36 1.93 -6.15 8.37
CA ASN A 36 2.81 -6.75 7.36
C ASN A 36 3.78 -5.75 6.75
N HIS A 37 3.74 -4.49 7.21
CA HIS A 37 4.52 -3.36 6.70
C HIS A 37 4.45 -3.24 5.17
N ARG A 38 3.23 -3.34 4.63
CA ARG A 38 3.00 -3.26 3.18
C ARG A 38 1.65 -2.67 2.86
N PHE A 39 1.55 -2.05 1.69
CA PHE A 39 0.28 -1.70 1.08
C PHE A 39 -0.10 -2.76 0.06
N ALA A 40 -1.29 -3.33 0.20
CA ALA A 40 -1.84 -4.28 -0.74
C ALA A 40 -2.74 -3.56 -1.76
N LEU A 41 -2.48 -3.79 -3.05
CA LEU A 41 -3.35 -3.39 -4.14
C LEU A 41 -4.31 -4.54 -4.44
N LEU A 42 -5.60 -4.30 -4.28
CA LEU A 42 -6.67 -5.19 -4.72
C LEU A 42 -7.30 -4.63 -5.99
N VAL A 43 -7.52 -5.49 -6.97
CA VAL A 43 -8.25 -5.16 -8.20
C VAL A 43 -9.35 -6.21 -8.33
N ASP A 44 -10.60 -5.78 -8.22
CA ASP A 44 -11.76 -6.69 -8.24
C ASP A 44 -11.66 -7.78 -7.14
N ASP A 45 -11.22 -7.37 -5.94
CA ASP A 45 -10.97 -8.24 -4.77
C ASP A 45 -9.77 -9.22 -4.93
N GLU A 46 -9.03 -9.16 -6.04
CA GLU A 46 -7.81 -9.96 -6.26
C GLU A 46 -6.54 -9.14 -5.97
N TYR A 47 -5.57 -9.75 -5.28
CA TYR A 47 -4.28 -9.11 -5.01
C TYR A 47 -3.50 -8.88 -6.32
N ALA A 48 -3.47 -7.62 -6.74
CA ALA A 48 -2.77 -7.20 -7.95
C ALA A 48 -1.34 -6.73 -7.67
N GLY A 49 -0.97 -6.44 -6.42
CA GLY A 49 0.39 -6.07 -6.07
C GLY A 49 0.59 -5.60 -4.65
N PHE A 50 1.85 -5.37 -4.29
CA PHE A 50 2.26 -4.98 -2.94
C PHE A 50 3.35 -3.92 -2.98
N ALA A 51 3.24 -2.91 -2.10
CA ALA A 51 4.29 -1.94 -1.84
C ALA A 51 4.78 -2.12 -0.41
N TYR A 52 5.98 -2.67 -0.26
CA TYR A 52 6.60 -2.89 1.03
C TYR A 52 7.27 -1.61 1.50
N TYR A 53 7.17 -1.39 2.80
CA TYR A 53 7.87 -0.32 3.47
C TYR A 53 8.48 -0.79 4.79
N GLU A 54 9.47 -0.08 5.27
CA GLU A 54 9.94 -0.18 6.64
C GLU A 54 9.41 0.99 7.45
N LYS A 55 8.87 0.71 8.63
CA LYS A 55 8.33 1.74 9.52
C LYS A 55 9.40 2.21 10.49
N PHE A 56 9.64 3.52 10.50
CA PHE A 56 10.50 4.20 11.45
C PHE A 56 9.68 5.22 12.28
N THR A 57 10.30 5.80 13.29
CA THR A 57 9.63 6.79 14.15
C THR A 57 9.25 8.04 13.36
N GLY A 58 7.97 8.14 12.96
CA GLY A 58 7.42 9.24 12.16
C GLY A 58 7.82 9.20 10.69
N MET A 59 8.29 8.05 10.18
CA MET A 59 8.70 7.90 8.78
C MET A 59 8.38 6.51 8.23
N ARG A 60 8.14 6.40 6.92
CA ARG A 60 8.00 5.11 6.22
C ARG A 60 8.94 5.08 5.02
N ASP A 61 9.86 4.11 4.99
CA ASP A 61 10.75 3.89 3.85
C ASP A 61 10.18 2.86 2.89
N PHE A 62 9.81 3.27 1.68
CA PHE A 62 9.36 2.36 0.64
C PHE A 62 10.55 1.66 -0.02
N THR A 63 10.75 0.40 0.37
CA THR A 63 11.91 -0.41 -0.02
C THR A 63 11.67 -1.17 -1.32
N HIS A 64 10.45 -1.64 -1.55
CA HIS A 64 10.13 -2.46 -2.72
C HIS A 64 8.68 -2.32 -3.17
N THR A 65 8.42 -2.46 -4.47
CA THR A 65 7.07 -2.49 -5.02
C THR A 65 7.01 -3.58 -6.08
N GLU A 66 6.05 -4.47 -5.94
CA GLU A 66 5.77 -5.56 -6.87
C GLU A 66 4.33 -5.47 -7.36
N ILE A 67 4.10 -5.80 -8.63
CA ILE A 67 2.78 -5.96 -9.22
C ILE A 67 2.75 -7.38 -9.79
N ALA A 68 1.67 -8.10 -9.54
CA ALA A 68 1.47 -9.42 -10.08
C ALA A 68 1.46 -9.38 -11.62
N SER A 69 2.12 -10.35 -12.26
CA SER A 69 2.30 -10.35 -13.72
C SER A 69 0.99 -10.36 -14.53
N ALA A 70 -0.11 -10.84 -13.96
CA ALA A 70 -1.45 -10.76 -14.57
C ALA A 70 -1.96 -9.30 -14.71
N PHE A 71 -1.42 -8.39 -13.90
CA PHE A 71 -1.80 -6.98 -13.77
C PHE A 71 -0.69 -6.02 -14.22
N GLU A 72 0.49 -6.54 -14.55
CA GLU A 72 1.58 -5.75 -15.14
C GLU A 72 1.15 -5.11 -16.49
N GLY A 73 1.80 -4.00 -16.84
CA GLY A 73 1.51 -3.26 -18.08
C GLY A 73 0.25 -2.38 -18.04
N ARG A 74 -0.57 -2.44 -16.99
CA ARG A 74 -1.79 -1.62 -16.82
C ARG A 74 -1.57 -0.28 -16.11
N GLY A 75 -0.32 0.00 -15.71
CA GLY A 75 0.03 1.23 -14.98
C GLY A 75 -0.32 1.20 -13.49
N LEU A 76 -0.78 0.07 -12.96
CA LEU A 76 -1.22 -0.13 -11.58
C LEU A 76 -0.12 0.13 -10.54
N SER A 77 1.16 -0.10 -10.89
CA SER A 77 2.29 0.26 -10.04
C SER A 77 2.31 1.74 -9.67
N LYS A 78 1.92 2.64 -10.58
CA LYS A 78 1.86 4.07 -10.29
C LYS A 78 0.72 4.39 -9.34
N VAL A 79 -0.44 3.76 -9.53
CA VAL A 79 -1.62 3.96 -8.68
C VAL A 79 -1.31 3.49 -7.27
N LEU A 80 -0.77 2.27 -7.12
CA LEU A 80 -0.34 1.74 -5.83
C LEU A 80 0.66 2.67 -5.14
N ILE A 81 1.72 3.09 -5.83
CA ILE A 81 2.71 4.01 -5.26
C ILE A 81 2.03 5.32 -4.85
N GLN A 82 1.21 5.92 -5.71
CA GLN A 82 0.56 7.20 -5.42
C GLN A 82 -0.32 7.12 -4.17
N GLU A 83 -1.21 6.13 -4.11
CA GLU A 83 -2.13 5.93 -2.98
C GLU A 83 -1.38 5.61 -1.69
N ALA A 84 -0.35 4.76 -1.75
CA ALA A 84 0.45 4.43 -0.59
C ALA A 84 1.19 5.66 -0.02
N LEU A 85 1.70 6.52 -0.90
CA LEU A 85 2.31 7.80 -0.50
C LEU A 85 1.27 8.76 0.09
N ASP A 86 0.08 8.84 -0.51
CA ASP A 86 -0.98 9.72 -0.03
C ASP A 86 -1.47 9.31 1.36
N GLN A 87 -1.71 8.01 1.58
CA GLN A 87 -2.07 7.46 2.87
C GLN A 87 -0.98 7.68 3.94
N ALA A 88 0.29 7.49 3.59
CA ALA A 88 1.40 7.77 4.49
C ALA A 88 1.48 9.26 4.88
N LEU A 89 1.26 10.16 3.93
CA LEU A 89 1.21 11.61 4.19
C LEU A 89 -0.01 12.01 5.01
N ALA A 90 -1.17 11.40 4.76
CA ALA A 90 -2.40 11.61 5.51
C ALA A 90 -2.25 11.14 6.98
N ALA A 91 -1.46 10.09 7.21
CA ALA A 91 -1.07 9.65 8.55
C ALA A 91 -0.07 10.59 9.24
N GLY A 92 0.49 11.57 8.51
CA GLY A 92 1.48 12.52 9.03
C GLY A 92 2.91 11.97 9.08
N ASP A 93 3.16 10.81 8.45
CA ASP A 93 4.49 10.22 8.37
C ASP A 93 5.33 10.90 7.26
N GLU A 94 6.64 11.01 7.50
CA GLU A 94 7.59 11.38 6.45
C GLU A 94 7.84 10.16 5.55
N ILE A 95 7.92 10.39 4.24
CA ILE A 95 8.19 9.30 3.30
C ILE A 95 9.69 9.27 3.01
N VAL A 96 10.25 8.07 3.00
CA VAL A 96 11.56 7.77 2.42
C VAL A 96 11.35 6.83 1.24
N ALA A 97 12.13 7.01 0.17
CA ALA A 97 12.04 6.17 -1.01
C ALA A 97 13.40 5.58 -1.38
N THR A 98 13.72 4.42 -0.82
CA THR A 98 14.90 3.64 -1.21
C THR A 98 14.68 2.90 -2.54
N CYS A 99 13.44 2.50 -2.83
CA CYS A 99 13.10 1.81 -4.07
C CYS A 99 13.32 2.69 -5.32
N PRO A 100 14.04 2.22 -6.37
CA PRO A 100 14.26 3.00 -7.58
C PRO A 100 12.96 3.29 -8.37
N ALA A 101 11.94 2.44 -8.24
CA ALA A 101 10.64 2.65 -8.87
C ALA A 101 9.90 3.85 -8.26
N VAL A 102 9.86 3.91 -6.93
CA VAL A 102 9.25 5.02 -6.18
C VAL A 102 10.02 6.32 -6.43
N ARG A 103 11.36 6.28 -6.38
CA ARG A 103 12.19 7.45 -6.74
C ARG A 103 11.89 7.98 -8.14
N ARG A 104 11.71 7.10 -9.13
CA ARG A 104 11.33 7.50 -10.49
C ARG A 104 9.94 8.12 -10.54
N PHE A 105 9.01 7.66 -9.71
CA PHE A 105 7.70 8.26 -9.56
C PHE A 105 7.79 9.67 -8.95
N LEU A 106 8.55 9.84 -7.87
CA LEU A 106 8.75 11.14 -7.19
C LEU A 106 9.39 12.18 -8.10
N ARG A 107 10.39 11.79 -8.91
CA ARG A 107 11.01 12.71 -9.88
C ARG A 107 10.02 13.26 -10.90
N LYS A 108 8.98 12.50 -11.23
CA LYS A 108 7.91 12.93 -12.16
C LYS A 108 6.82 13.72 -11.45
N ASN A 109 6.59 13.45 -10.18
CA ASN A 109 5.59 14.10 -9.35
C ASN A 109 6.25 14.96 -8.28
N ARG A 110 6.73 16.13 -8.71
CA ARG A 110 7.50 17.05 -7.84
C ARG A 110 6.72 17.57 -6.62
N ASP A 111 5.40 17.46 -6.63
CA ASP A 111 4.56 17.82 -5.48
C ASP A 111 4.91 16.97 -4.25
N TYR A 112 5.11 15.65 -4.47
CA TYR A 112 5.60 14.74 -3.45
C TYR A 112 7.08 14.98 -3.11
N ALA A 113 7.91 15.38 -4.08
CA ALA A 113 9.35 15.60 -3.83
C ALA A 113 9.65 16.66 -2.76
N ARG A 114 8.71 17.57 -2.43
CA ARG A 114 8.85 18.51 -1.31
C ARG A 114 8.65 17.86 0.06
N ARG A 115 7.97 16.71 0.11
CA ARG A 115 7.53 16.00 1.32
C ARG A 115 8.20 14.64 1.50
N VAL A 116 8.93 14.17 0.50
CA VAL A 116 9.61 12.86 0.49
C VAL A 116 11.12 13.06 0.54
N ARG A 117 11.79 12.31 1.40
CA ARG A 117 13.25 12.24 1.50
C ARG A 117 13.75 11.17 0.54
N GLU A 118 14.64 11.53 -0.39
CA GLU A 118 15.38 10.54 -1.16
C GLU A 118 16.58 10.08 -0.33
N ALA A 119 16.73 8.77 -0.15
CA ALA A 119 17.89 8.14 0.49
C ALA A 119 19.07 8.00 -0.49
#